data_AF-A0A177DAV0-F1
#
_entry.id   AF-A0A177DAV0-F1
#
_cell.length_a   1.000
_cell.length_b   1.000
_cell.length_c   1.000
_cell.angle_alpha   90.00
_cell.angle_beta   90.00
_cell.angle_gamma   90.00
#
_symmetry.space_group_name_H-M   'P 1'
#
loop_
_entity.id
_entity.type
_entity.pdbx_description
1 polymer ?
#
loop_
_entity_poly.entity_id
_entity_poly.type
_entity_poly.pdbx_seq_one_letter_code
_entity_poly.pdbx_strand_id
1 'polypeptide(L)'
;MFTYFPIWDVSFDVAFVFTIGSVIWIFNAFFVYLPLVRPGSEFANEELYGGGITAFVGVTVFEVGSFLLVAEAVNEGRSGCFGWAVEQVLSHEEESGERVALRPSKSHCTHHHNKQMSVDTRQFTQSKSDLAPQERLWIWWPSNEELRTHYIHNLGFIASFSQLLGATIFWVAGLTALPGIYNRMSQTLTIIFYWTPQVLGGLGFVISGALFMIETQSKWWKPAPRTLGWWVGAWNLVGGVGFTLCPAFGYDSRSWAQYQASLSTFWGSWAFMIGSTLQWYESLEKYPVAVDSTT
;
A
#
# COMPACT_ATOMS: atom_id res chain seq x y z
N MET A 1 20.71 7.24 5.43
CA MET A 1 19.32 6.77 5.54
C MET A 1 18.49 7.49 6.60
N PHE A 2 19.04 8.02 7.70
CA PHE A 2 18.23 8.68 8.77
C PHE A 2 18.14 10.22 8.70
N THR A 3 18.59 10.86 7.61
CA THR A 3 18.76 12.32 7.55
C THR A 3 17.87 13.02 6.53
N TYR A 4 17.11 12.28 5.73
CA TYR A 4 16.23 12.84 4.69
C TYR A 4 14.93 12.04 4.60
N PHE A 5 13.81 12.74 4.78
CA PHE A 5 12.46 12.19 4.69
C PHE A 5 11.73 12.94 3.57
N PRO A 6 11.55 12.35 2.37
CA PRO A 6 10.86 12.99 1.26
C PRO A 6 9.33 12.93 1.47
N ILE A 7 8.82 13.60 2.49
CA ILE A 7 7.38 13.72 2.82
C ILE A 7 6.53 14.39 1.72
N TRP A 8 7.19 14.85 0.66
CA TRP A 8 6.58 15.49 -0.51
C TRP A 8 6.46 14.52 -1.69
N ASP A 9 6.95 13.29 -1.51
CA ASP A 9 6.94 12.22 -2.49
C ASP A 9 5.87 11.19 -2.12
N VAL A 10 4.83 11.10 -2.94
CA VAL A 10 3.70 10.18 -2.70
C VAL A 10 4.15 8.72 -2.54
N SER A 11 5.20 8.27 -3.24
CA SER A 11 5.70 6.89 -3.12
C SER A 11 6.27 6.63 -1.72
N PHE A 12 6.91 7.65 -1.13
CA PHE A 12 7.42 7.56 0.24
C PHE A 12 6.26 7.53 1.23
N ASP A 13 5.25 8.38 1.06
CA ASP A 13 4.10 8.45 1.95
C ASP A 13 3.29 7.15 1.93
N VAL A 14 3.05 6.59 0.73
CA VAL A 14 2.42 5.28 0.54
C VAL A 14 3.17 4.21 1.34
N ALA A 15 4.48 4.09 1.12
CA ALA A 15 5.28 3.07 1.78
C ALA A 15 5.30 3.26 3.30
N PHE A 16 5.47 4.49 3.76
CA PHE A 16 5.51 4.85 5.17
C PHE A 16 4.19 4.53 5.90
N VAL A 17 3.05 4.90 5.29
CA VAL A 17 1.72 4.62 5.84
C VAL A 17 1.47 3.11 5.94
N PHE A 18 1.80 2.34 4.90
CA PHE A 18 1.68 0.88 4.94
C PHE A 18 2.62 0.24 5.98
N THR A 19 3.83 0.78 6.18
CA THR A 19 4.74 0.32 7.23
C THR A 19 4.16 0.58 8.62
N ILE A 20 3.65 1.79 8.90
CA ILE A 20 2.99 2.10 10.18
C ILE A 20 1.79 1.17 10.39
N GLY A 21 0.94 1.01 9.38
CA GLY A 21 -0.19 0.10 9.44
C GLY A 21 0.25 -1.33 9.77
N SER A 22 1.35 -1.79 9.17
CA SER A 22 1.89 -3.13 9.41
C SER A 22 2.40 -3.29 10.85
N VAL A 23 3.00 -2.23 11.44
CA VAL A 23 3.38 -2.24 12.87
C VAL A 23 2.13 -2.42 13.74
N ILE A 24 1.06 -1.69 13.44
CA ILE A 24 -0.20 -1.75 14.18
C ILE A 24 -0.81 -3.15 14.09
N TRP A 25 -0.78 -3.77 12.91
CA TRP A 25 -1.25 -5.15 12.73
C TRP A 25 -0.38 -6.19 13.44
N ILE A 26 0.93 -5.96 13.57
CA ILE A 26 1.77 -6.81 14.43
C ILE A 26 1.31 -6.71 15.90
N PHE A 27 1.07 -5.51 16.42
CA PHE A 27 0.53 -5.35 17.77
C PHE A 27 -0.84 -6.02 17.94
N ASN A 28 -1.74 -5.83 16.97
CA ASN A 28 -3.02 -6.52 16.91
C ASN A 28 -2.84 -8.04 16.99
N ALA A 29 -1.95 -8.59 16.17
CA ALA A 29 -1.67 -10.02 16.13
C ALA A 29 -1.17 -10.52 17.48
N PHE A 30 -0.36 -9.75 18.21
CA PHE A 30 0.03 -10.13 19.57
C PHE A 30 -1.17 -10.17 20.53
N PHE A 31 -2.06 -9.19 20.48
CA PHE A 31 -3.26 -9.18 21.35
C PHE A 31 -4.20 -10.37 21.10
N VAL A 32 -4.29 -10.89 19.87
CA VAL A 32 -5.19 -12.01 19.55
C VAL A 32 -4.50 -13.38 19.58
N TYR A 33 -3.20 -13.45 19.29
CA TYR A 33 -2.49 -14.72 19.15
C TYR A 33 -1.65 -15.09 20.39
N LEU A 34 -1.03 -14.13 21.06
CA LEU A 34 -0.15 -14.41 22.21
C LEU A 34 -0.89 -15.07 23.38
N PRO A 35 -2.13 -14.66 23.74
CA PRO A 35 -2.91 -15.35 24.77
C PRO A 35 -3.15 -16.84 24.45
N LEU A 36 -3.28 -17.21 23.17
CA LEU A 36 -3.47 -18.60 22.75
C LEU A 36 -2.19 -19.44 22.90
N VAL A 37 -1.03 -18.85 22.65
CA VAL A 37 0.28 -19.54 22.74
C VAL A 37 0.79 -19.57 24.19
N ARG A 38 0.57 -18.49 24.93
CA ARG A 38 1.00 -18.32 26.32
C ARG A 38 -0.16 -17.75 27.15
N PRO A 39 -1.09 -18.59 27.62
CA PRO A 39 -2.26 -18.14 28.38
C PRO A 39 -1.93 -17.33 29.64
N GLY A 40 -0.77 -17.58 30.26
CA GLY A 40 -0.30 -16.80 31.41
C GLY A 40 0.15 -15.37 31.09
N SER A 41 0.13 -14.94 29.82
CA SER A 41 0.35 -13.54 29.43
C SER A 41 -0.94 -12.73 29.30
N GLU A 42 -2.10 -13.40 29.29
CA GLU A 42 -3.39 -12.77 29.05
C GLU A 42 -3.77 -11.81 30.19
N PHE A 43 -4.23 -10.61 29.83
CA PHE A 43 -4.86 -9.69 30.78
C PHE A 43 -6.33 -9.42 30.43
N ALA A 44 -7.08 -8.89 31.41
CA ALA A 44 -8.52 -8.77 31.30
C ALA A 44 -8.95 -7.94 30.07
N ASN A 45 -9.74 -8.57 29.20
CA ASN A 45 -10.27 -8.02 27.96
C ASN A 45 -9.20 -7.60 26.92
N GLU A 46 -8.01 -8.21 26.97
CA GLU A 46 -6.91 -7.98 26.03
C GLU A 46 -7.35 -8.14 24.58
N GLU A 47 -7.98 -9.27 24.22
CA GLU A 47 -8.42 -9.54 22.85
C GLU A 47 -9.52 -8.55 22.41
N LEU A 48 -10.50 -8.28 23.28
CA LEU A 48 -11.63 -7.42 22.95
C LEU A 48 -11.20 -5.97 22.72
N TYR A 49 -10.45 -5.37 23.65
CA TYR A 49 -10.04 -3.97 23.54
C TYR A 49 -8.75 -3.82 22.74
N GLY A 50 -7.70 -4.55 23.10
CA GLY A 50 -6.41 -4.50 22.41
C GLY A 50 -6.57 -4.92 20.96
N GLY A 51 -7.13 -6.12 20.73
CA GLY A 51 -7.42 -6.61 19.38
C GLY A 51 -8.42 -5.72 18.64
N GLY A 52 -9.60 -5.46 19.19
CA GLY A 52 -10.64 -4.67 18.51
C GLY A 52 -10.20 -3.25 18.11
N ILE A 53 -9.56 -2.51 19.02
CA ILE A 53 -9.13 -1.12 18.75
C ILE A 53 -7.99 -1.10 17.75
N THR A 54 -6.96 -1.95 17.93
CA THR A 54 -5.84 -1.97 16.98
C THR A 54 -6.24 -2.46 15.59
N ALA A 55 -7.22 -3.36 15.49
CA ALA A 55 -7.79 -3.75 14.20
C ALA A 55 -8.44 -2.54 13.51
N PHE A 56 -9.27 -1.78 14.21
CA PHE A 56 -9.92 -0.58 13.66
C PHE A 56 -8.91 0.48 13.20
N VAL A 57 -7.90 0.77 14.02
CA VAL A 57 -6.84 1.73 13.66
C VAL A 57 -6.05 1.19 12.47
N GLY A 58 -5.67 -0.09 12.48
CA GLY A 58 -4.93 -0.74 11.40
C GLY A 58 -5.64 -0.68 10.06
N VAL A 59 -6.94 -1.02 10.00
CA VAL A 59 -7.72 -0.92 8.75
C VAL A 59 -7.85 0.53 8.27
N THR A 60 -7.95 1.49 9.18
CA THR A 60 -8.08 2.91 8.82
C THR A 60 -6.77 3.43 8.22
N VAL A 61 -5.63 3.06 8.78
CA VAL A 61 -4.32 3.41 8.23
C VAL A 61 -4.11 2.76 6.86
N PHE A 62 -4.49 1.48 6.69
CA PHE A 62 -4.41 0.81 5.39
C PHE A 62 -5.36 1.41 4.35
N GLU A 63 -6.55 1.87 4.74
CA GLU A 63 -7.48 2.58 3.86
C GLU A 63 -6.84 3.87 3.33
N VAL A 64 -6.28 4.69 4.21
CA VAL A 64 -5.56 5.92 3.83
C VAL A 64 -4.39 5.60 2.89
N GLY A 65 -3.58 4.59 3.21
CA GLY A 65 -2.49 4.14 2.34
C GLY A 65 -2.98 3.69 0.96
N SER A 66 -4.14 3.05 0.90
CA SER A 66 -4.73 2.59 -0.36
C SER A 66 -5.27 3.74 -1.22
N PHE A 67 -5.80 4.80 -0.61
CA PHE A 67 -6.15 6.03 -1.33
C PHE A 67 -4.91 6.70 -1.93
N LEU A 68 -3.82 6.82 -1.15
CA LEU A 68 -2.55 7.37 -1.62
C LEU A 68 -1.96 6.52 -2.76
N LEU A 69 -2.07 5.20 -2.66
CA LEU A 69 -1.58 4.26 -3.67
C LEU A 69 -2.32 4.43 -5.01
N VAL A 70 -3.65 4.61 -4.99
CA VAL A 70 -4.41 4.93 -6.21
C VAL A 70 -4.01 6.31 -6.75
N ALA A 71 -3.83 7.30 -5.88
CA ALA A 71 -3.40 8.63 -6.28
C ALA A 71 -2.01 8.60 -6.94
N GLU A 72 -1.08 7.80 -6.41
CA GLU A 72 0.22 7.54 -7.03
C GLU A 72 0.08 6.92 -8.42
N ALA A 73 -0.74 5.87 -8.57
CA ALA A 73 -0.95 5.19 -9.84
C ALA A 73 -1.58 6.08 -10.92
N VAL A 74 -2.47 7.01 -10.54
CA VAL A 74 -3.04 8.01 -11.46
C VAL A 74 -2.02 9.09 -11.84
N ASN A 75 -1.00 9.32 -11.03
CA ASN A 75 0.03 10.32 -11.25
C ASN A 75 1.38 9.69 -11.64
N GLU A 76 1.36 8.53 -12.30
CA GLU A 76 2.55 7.87 -12.83
C GLU A 76 3.34 8.85 -13.74
N GLY A 77 4.60 9.14 -13.36
CA GLY A 77 5.44 10.15 -14.02
C GLY A 77 5.28 11.60 -13.50
N ARG A 78 4.50 11.84 -12.45
CA ARG A 78 4.27 13.17 -11.82
C ARG A 78 4.40 13.16 -10.30
N SER A 79 5.02 12.14 -9.71
CA SER A 79 5.16 11.97 -8.27
C SER A 79 5.82 13.16 -7.55
N GLY A 80 6.73 13.88 -8.23
CA GLY A 80 7.35 15.10 -7.69
C GLY A 80 6.43 16.33 -7.59
N CYS A 81 5.23 16.29 -8.19
CA CYS A 81 4.25 17.37 -8.09
C CYS A 81 3.30 17.22 -6.89
N PHE A 82 3.34 16.09 -6.17
CA PHE A 82 2.46 15.83 -5.03
C PHE A 82 2.66 16.85 -3.91
N GLY A 83 3.91 17.10 -3.50
CA GLY A 83 4.16 18.04 -2.42
C GLY A 83 3.71 19.47 -2.71
N TRP A 84 3.80 19.91 -3.98
CA TRP A 84 3.28 21.21 -4.39
C TRP A 84 1.74 21.29 -4.30
N ALA A 85 1.05 20.19 -4.66
CA ALA A 85 -0.41 20.13 -4.56
C ALA A 85 -0.89 20.12 -3.10
N VAL A 86 -0.19 19.42 -2.20
CA VAL A 86 -0.49 19.41 -0.76
C VAL A 86 -0.22 20.79 -0.15
N GLU A 87 0.93 21.40 -0.46
CA GLU A 87 1.29 22.75 0.00
C GLU A 87 0.28 23.79 -0.50
N GLN A 88 -0.24 23.68 -1.72
CA GLN A 88 -1.27 24.57 -2.24
C GLN A 88 -2.60 24.46 -1.47
N VAL A 89 -3.03 23.24 -1.10
CA VAL A 89 -4.25 23.04 -0.31
C VAL A 89 -4.08 23.58 1.11
N LEU A 90 -2.94 23.31 1.76
CA LEU A 90 -2.63 23.81 3.10
C LEU A 90 -2.46 25.33 3.13
N SER A 91 -1.84 25.93 2.11
CA SER A 91 -1.67 27.39 2.03
C SER A 91 -2.98 28.13 1.71
N HIS A 92 -3.95 27.48 1.07
CA HIS A 92 -5.31 28.01 0.96
C HIS A 92 -6.05 28.02 2.32
N GLU A 93 -5.62 27.24 3.32
CA GLU A 93 -6.10 27.34 4.71
C GLU A 93 -5.28 28.35 5.54
N GLU A 94 -4.01 28.60 5.18
CA GLU A 94 -3.07 29.49 5.89
C GLU A 94 -2.88 30.88 5.24
N GLU A 95 -3.94 31.52 4.72
CA GLU A 95 -3.88 32.94 4.32
C GLU A 95 -3.71 33.86 5.56
N SER A 96 -2.52 33.89 6.17
CA SER A 96 -2.04 35.01 7.02
C SER A 96 -0.54 34.97 7.38
N GLY A 97 0.35 34.35 6.59
CA GLY A 97 1.79 34.38 6.92
C GLY A 97 2.74 34.10 5.78
N GLU A 98 3.41 35.15 5.29
CA GLU A 98 4.48 35.13 4.30
C GLU A 98 5.59 34.12 4.69
N ARG A 99 5.86 33.09 3.87
CA ARG A 99 7.03 32.21 4.05
C ARG A 99 7.76 31.90 2.74
N VAL A 100 9.08 31.89 2.88
CA VAL A 100 10.12 31.78 1.84
C VAL A 100 10.09 30.41 1.17
N ALA A 101 9.83 30.39 -0.14
CA ALA A 101 9.81 29.18 -0.96
C ALA A 101 11.23 28.73 -1.34
N LEU A 102 11.63 27.53 -0.92
CA LEU A 102 12.85 26.86 -1.38
C LEU A 102 12.57 26.12 -2.70
N ARG A 103 13.39 26.37 -3.73
CA ARG A 103 13.24 25.76 -5.07
C ARG A 103 14.17 24.55 -5.26
N PRO A 104 13.67 23.36 -5.60
CA PRO A 104 14.52 22.27 -6.08
C PRO A 104 14.96 22.51 -7.53
N SER A 105 16.20 22.15 -7.85
CA SER A 105 16.79 22.30 -9.19
C SER A 105 16.23 21.27 -10.18
N LYS A 106 15.65 21.73 -11.29
CA LYS A 106 15.08 20.93 -12.39
C LYS A 106 16.14 20.27 -13.31
N SER A 107 17.43 20.38 -13.02
CA SER A 107 18.48 20.00 -13.97
C SER A 107 18.81 18.50 -14.03
N HIS A 108 18.27 17.66 -13.14
CA HIS A 108 18.69 16.25 -12.99
C HIS A 108 17.56 15.30 -12.55
N CYS A 109 16.38 15.37 -13.17
CA CYS A 109 15.32 14.37 -12.95
C CYS A 109 15.36 13.29 -14.06
N THR A 110 15.90 12.11 -13.75
CA THR A 110 15.80 10.90 -14.58
C THR A 110 14.87 9.89 -13.92
N HIS A 111 13.74 9.58 -14.57
CA HIS A 111 12.73 8.63 -14.08
C HIS A 111 12.95 7.23 -14.66
N HIS A 112 12.81 6.18 -13.84
CA HIS A 112 13.26 4.82 -14.15
C HIS A 112 12.14 3.79 -14.38
N HIS A 113 11.16 4.11 -15.24
CA HIS A 113 10.20 3.11 -15.75
C HIS A 113 10.10 3.03 -17.28
N ASN A 114 11.14 3.44 -18.00
CA ASN A 114 11.25 3.13 -19.44
C ASN A 114 12.43 2.19 -19.70
N LYS A 115 12.17 0.88 -19.57
CA LYS A 115 13.07 -0.16 -20.08
C LYS A 115 12.38 -0.94 -21.18
N GLN A 116 11.94 -0.26 -22.24
CA GLN A 116 11.80 -0.91 -23.53
C GLN A 116 13.20 -1.11 -24.12
N MET A 117 13.65 -2.37 -24.18
CA MET A 117 14.77 -2.74 -25.03
C MET A 117 14.34 -2.57 -26.49
N SER A 118 14.80 -1.53 -27.16
CA SER A 118 14.85 -1.48 -28.62
C SER A 118 16.30 -1.48 -29.08
N VAL A 119 16.83 -2.69 -29.28
CA VAL A 119 17.93 -2.90 -30.21
C VAL A 119 17.28 -2.88 -31.60
N ASP A 120 17.33 -1.75 -32.30
CA ASP A 120 17.57 -1.79 -33.74
C ASP A 120 18.01 -0.43 -34.29
N THR A 121 19.19 -0.45 -34.90
CA THR A 121 19.80 0.65 -35.65
C THR A 121 19.02 0.83 -36.94
N ARG A 122 18.32 1.97 -37.11
CA ARG A 122 18.04 2.55 -38.44
C ARG A 122 17.74 4.04 -38.33
N GLN A 123 18.62 4.81 -38.98
CA GLN A 123 18.49 6.23 -39.22
C GLN A 123 17.13 6.55 -39.85
N PHE A 124 16.35 7.41 -39.19
CA PHE A 124 15.36 8.23 -39.87
C PHE A 124 15.45 9.65 -39.32
N THR A 125 15.96 10.54 -40.16
CA THR A 125 15.90 11.99 -39.99
C THR A 125 14.45 12.42 -39.94
N GLN A 126 13.97 12.87 -38.78
CA GLN A 126 12.75 13.65 -38.71
C GLN A 126 12.86 14.78 -37.67
N SER A 127 12.47 15.95 -38.15
CA SER A 127 12.45 17.29 -37.56
C SER A 127 12.26 17.37 -36.05
N LYS A 128 13.15 18.16 -35.41
CA LYS A 128 12.90 18.84 -34.14
C LYS A 128 11.60 19.65 -34.24
N SER A 129 10.52 19.11 -33.71
CA SER A 129 9.43 19.91 -33.18
C SER A 129 9.66 20.03 -31.68
N ASP A 130 9.99 21.23 -31.23
CA ASP A 130 10.03 21.63 -29.83
C ASP A 130 8.69 21.32 -29.17
N LEU A 131 8.60 20.20 -28.44
CA LEU A 131 7.58 19.98 -27.43
C LEU A 131 8.22 20.33 -26.10
N ALA A 132 7.91 21.53 -25.60
CA ALA A 132 8.14 21.87 -24.20
C ALA A 132 7.61 20.74 -23.31
N PRO A 133 8.33 20.32 -22.26
CA PRO A 133 7.80 19.35 -21.32
C PRO A 133 6.56 20.00 -20.69
N GLN A 134 5.39 19.52 -21.09
CA GLN A 134 4.11 20.01 -20.61
C GLN A 134 4.13 19.86 -19.08
N GLU A 135 4.13 20.98 -18.35
CA GLU A 135 4.03 21.00 -16.89
C GLU A 135 2.64 20.48 -16.52
N ARG A 136 2.50 19.16 -16.38
CA ARG A 136 1.21 18.56 -16.08
C ARG A 136 0.99 18.58 -14.57
N LEU A 137 -0.04 19.33 -14.16
CA LEU A 137 -0.50 19.48 -12.78
C LEU A 137 -0.89 18.12 -12.16
N TRP A 138 -0.89 18.05 -10.82
CA TRP A 138 -1.35 16.91 -10.04
C TRP A 138 -2.83 16.63 -10.31
N ILE A 139 -3.19 15.36 -10.51
CA ILE A 139 -4.56 14.93 -10.81
C ILE A 139 -5.07 14.08 -9.64
N TRP A 140 -6.09 14.58 -8.94
CA TRP A 140 -6.74 13.81 -7.86
C TRP A 140 -7.72 12.76 -8.40
N TRP A 141 -8.39 13.05 -9.53
CA TRP A 141 -9.39 12.17 -10.14
C TRP A 141 -9.18 12.09 -11.65
N PRO A 142 -8.97 10.89 -12.23
CA PRO A 142 -8.81 10.75 -13.67
C PRO A 142 -10.12 11.04 -14.40
N SER A 143 -10.04 11.54 -15.64
CA SER A 143 -11.24 11.70 -16.47
C SER A 143 -11.83 10.34 -16.86
N ASN A 144 -13.15 10.27 -17.09
CA ASN A 144 -13.84 9.03 -17.49
C ASN A 144 -13.28 8.42 -18.79
N GLU A 145 -12.75 9.25 -19.68
CA GLU A 145 -12.17 8.83 -20.96
C GLU A 145 -10.79 8.21 -20.76
N GLU A 146 -9.92 8.83 -19.95
CA GLU A 146 -8.61 8.27 -19.57
C GLU A 146 -8.75 7.00 -18.73
N LEU A 147 -9.75 6.95 -17.84
CA LEU A 147 -10.07 5.76 -17.05
C LEU A 147 -10.37 4.56 -17.95
N ARG A 148 -11.27 4.74 -18.93
CA ARG A 148 -11.72 3.65 -19.82
C ARG A 148 -10.69 3.22 -20.86
N THR A 149 -9.76 4.09 -21.25
CA THR A 149 -8.84 3.79 -22.35
C THR A 149 -7.46 3.36 -21.86
N HIS A 150 -6.95 4.00 -20.81
CA HIS A 150 -5.58 3.84 -20.34
C HIS A 150 -5.49 3.02 -19.04
N TYR A 151 -6.22 3.43 -18.00
CA TYR A 151 -6.03 2.88 -16.65
C TYR A 151 -6.55 1.45 -16.47
N ILE A 152 -7.61 1.05 -17.18
CA ILE A 152 -8.11 -0.35 -17.13
C ILE A 152 -7.15 -1.38 -17.72
N HIS A 153 -6.09 -0.95 -18.41
CA HIS A 153 -5.07 -1.84 -18.98
C HIS A 153 -3.71 -1.72 -18.26
N ASN A 154 -3.56 -0.77 -17.34
CA ASN A 154 -2.35 -0.58 -16.53
C ASN A 154 -2.45 -1.47 -15.29
N LEU A 155 -1.50 -2.42 -15.15
CA LEU A 155 -1.52 -3.39 -14.05
C LEU A 155 -1.37 -2.72 -12.69
N GLY A 156 -0.47 -1.73 -12.55
CA GLY A 156 -0.29 -0.97 -11.32
C GLY A 156 -1.55 -0.22 -10.88
N PHE A 157 -2.30 0.36 -11.82
CA PHE A 157 -3.60 0.98 -11.49
C PHE A 157 -4.62 -0.05 -11.02
N ILE A 158 -4.78 -1.17 -11.73
CA ILE A 158 -5.73 -2.23 -11.34
C ILE A 158 -5.34 -2.83 -9.97
N ALA A 159 -4.04 -3.00 -9.72
CA ALA A 159 -3.51 -3.47 -8.45
C ALA A 159 -3.85 -2.49 -7.31
N SER A 160 -3.62 -1.20 -7.53
CA SER A 160 -3.92 -0.13 -6.57
C SER A 160 -5.42 -0.01 -6.30
N PHE A 161 -6.25 -0.10 -7.35
CA PHE A 161 -7.70 -0.05 -7.22
C PHE A 161 -8.26 -1.28 -6.52
N SER A 162 -7.72 -2.47 -6.80
CA SER A 162 -8.09 -3.71 -6.09
C SER A 162 -7.73 -3.64 -4.61
N GLN A 163 -6.58 -3.03 -4.28
CA GLN A 163 -6.16 -2.77 -2.90
C GLN A 163 -7.15 -1.84 -2.19
N LEU A 164 -7.51 -0.71 -2.81
CA LEU A 164 -8.48 0.24 -2.25
C LEU A 164 -9.84 -0.41 -2.03
N LEU A 165 -10.39 -1.09 -3.03
CA LEU A 165 -11.67 -1.79 -2.89
C LEU A 165 -11.61 -2.84 -1.76
N GLY A 166 -10.50 -3.59 -1.69
CA GLY A 166 -10.26 -4.55 -0.63
C GLY A 166 -10.24 -3.90 0.75
N ALA A 167 -9.51 -2.80 0.89
CA ALA A 167 -9.38 -2.05 2.14
C ALA A 167 -10.72 -1.46 2.58
N THR A 168 -11.50 -0.87 1.67
CA THR A 168 -12.80 -0.28 1.99
C THR A 168 -13.79 -1.33 2.47
N ILE A 169 -13.81 -2.52 1.85
CA ILE A 169 -14.66 -3.64 2.28
C ILE A 169 -14.17 -4.17 3.64
N PHE A 170 -12.86 -4.37 3.81
CA PHE A 170 -12.26 -4.84 5.06
C PHE A 170 -12.53 -3.85 6.21
N TRP A 171 -12.58 -2.55 5.92
CA TRP A 171 -12.79 -1.49 6.90
C TRP A 171 -14.11 -1.65 7.67
N VAL A 172 -15.17 -2.15 7.02
CA VAL A 172 -16.45 -2.47 7.66
C VAL A 172 -16.25 -3.44 8.83
N ALA A 173 -15.40 -4.45 8.65
CA ALA A 173 -15.10 -5.41 9.70
C ALA A 173 -14.25 -4.79 10.81
N GLY A 174 -13.26 -3.95 10.49
CA GLY A 174 -12.50 -3.24 11.52
C GLY A 174 -13.37 -2.31 12.36
N LEU A 175 -14.37 -1.65 11.76
CA LEU A 175 -15.35 -0.87 12.51
C LEU A 175 -16.17 -1.74 13.45
N THR A 176 -16.63 -2.90 12.98
CA THR A 176 -17.42 -3.82 13.82
C THR A 176 -16.60 -4.58 14.86
N ALA A 177 -15.27 -4.58 14.75
CA ALA A 177 -14.33 -5.13 15.73
C ALA A 177 -14.28 -4.31 17.03
N LEU A 178 -14.75 -3.05 17.01
CA LEU A 178 -14.65 -2.17 18.17
C LEU A 178 -15.44 -2.70 19.39
N PRO A 179 -14.89 -2.55 20.60
CA PRO A 179 -15.62 -2.78 21.84
C PRO A 179 -16.92 -1.98 21.87
N GLY A 180 -18.00 -2.60 22.33
CA GLY A 180 -19.34 -2.04 22.34
C GLY A 180 -20.16 -2.40 21.11
N ILE A 181 -19.52 -2.64 19.96
CA ILE A 181 -20.17 -3.18 18.75
C ILE A 181 -20.01 -4.70 18.75
N TYR A 182 -18.76 -5.18 18.72
CA TYR A 182 -18.44 -6.61 18.57
C TYR A 182 -19.14 -7.50 19.61
N ASN A 183 -19.02 -7.14 20.89
CA ASN A 183 -19.59 -7.90 22.00
C ASN A 183 -21.12 -7.79 22.14
N ARG A 184 -21.79 -7.03 21.26
CA ARG A 184 -23.26 -6.92 21.22
C ARG A 184 -23.85 -7.50 19.95
N MET A 185 -23.02 -7.94 18.99
CA MET A 185 -23.50 -8.55 17.76
C MET A 185 -23.96 -9.99 18.00
N SER A 186 -25.06 -10.37 17.33
CA SER A 186 -25.42 -11.78 17.23
C SER A 186 -24.43 -12.53 16.33
N GLN A 187 -24.45 -13.85 16.37
CA GLN A 187 -23.61 -14.68 15.49
C GLN A 187 -23.83 -14.34 14.00
N THR A 188 -25.09 -14.16 13.60
CA THR A 188 -25.43 -13.79 12.22
C THR A 188 -24.83 -12.44 11.81
N LEU A 189 -24.89 -11.44 12.69
CA LEU A 189 -24.30 -10.13 12.42
C LEU A 189 -22.77 -10.21 12.36
N THR A 190 -22.16 -11.04 13.21
CA THR A 190 -20.71 -11.28 13.20
C THR A 190 -20.27 -11.93 11.88
N ILE A 191 -21.02 -12.90 11.38
CA ILE A 191 -20.74 -13.53 10.08
C ILE A 191 -20.80 -12.50 8.95
N ILE A 192 -21.86 -11.70 8.89
CA ILE A 192 -22.13 -10.77 7.78
C ILE A 192 -21.24 -9.54 7.80
N PHE A 193 -21.03 -8.93 8.97
CA PHE A 193 -20.39 -7.62 9.08
C PHE A 193 -18.94 -7.68 9.58
N TYR A 194 -18.54 -8.79 10.23
CA TYR A 194 -17.18 -8.95 10.71
C TYR A 194 -16.40 -9.96 9.86
N TRP A 195 -16.85 -11.21 9.71
CA TRP A 195 -16.05 -12.23 9.01
C TRP A 195 -16.08 -12.10 7.48
N THR A 196 -17.27 -11.92 6.89
CA THR A 196 -17.43 -11.87 5.42
C THR A 196 -16.67 -10.71 4.78
N PRO A 197 -16.71 -9.47 5.31
CA PRO A 197 -15.99 -8.37 4.71
C PRO A 197 -14.47 -8.54 4.81
N GLN A 198 -13.95 -9.17 5.86
CA GLN A 198 -12.51 -9.47 5.95
C GLN A 198 -12.06 -10.47 4.88
N VAL A 199 -12.85 -11.52 4.61
CA VAL A 199 -12.52 -12.47 3.53
C VAL A 199 -12.49 -11.75 2.18
N LEU A 200 -13.54 -10.99 1.87
CA LEU A 200 -13.63 -10.27 0.60
C LEU A 200 -12.56 -9.19 0.45
N GLY A 201 -12.27 -8.46 1.53
CA GLY A 201 -11.21 -7.46 1.56
C GLY A 201 -9.82 -8.09 1.41
N GLY A 202 -9.57 -9.20 2.10
CA GLY A 202 -8.35 -10.00 1.98
C GLY A 202 -8.10 -10.49 0.56
N LEU A 203 -9.16 -10.93 -0.16
CA LEU A 203 -9.05 -11.29 -1.57
C LEU A 203 -8.61 -10.10 -2.44
N GLY A 204 -9.07 -8.88 -2.14
CA GLY A 204 -8.59 -7.66 -2.78
C GLY A 204 -7.08 -7.46 -2.60
N PHE A 205 -6.56 -7.71 -1.40
CA PHE A 205 -5.12 -7.65 -1.09
C PHE A 205 -4.32 -8.72 -1.85
N VAL A 206 -4.85 -9.95 -1.93
CA VAL A 206 -4.26 -11.04 -2.72
C VAL A 206 -4.17 -10.66 -4.19
N ILE A 207 -5.26 -10.13 -4.76
CA ILE A 207 -5.29 -9.70 -6.17
C ILE A 207 -4.28 -8.56 -6.38
N SER A 208 -4.27 -7.56 -5.51
CA SER A 208 -3.33 -6.43 -5.59
C SER A 208 -1.87 -6.89 -5.56
N GLY A 209 -1.49 -7.69 -4.55
CA GLY A 209 -0.12 -8.20 -4.43
C GLY A 209 0.30 -9.07 -5.62
N ALA A 210 -0.61 -9.90 -6.13
CA ALA A 210 -0.35 -10.70 -7.32
C ALA A 210 -0.13 -9.82 -8.57
N LEU A 211 -0.94 -8.78 -8.77
CA LEU A 211 -0.83 -7.88 -9.92
C LEU A 211 0.48 -7.06 -9.87
N PHE A 212 0.85 -6.49 -8.72
CA PHE A 212 2.13 -5.80 -8.55
C PHE A 212 3.33 -6.75 -8.76
N MET A 213 3.23 -7.99 -8.25
CA MET A 213 4.25 -9.01 -8.50
C MET A 213 4.35 -9.35 -9.99
N ILE A 214 3.22 -9.45 -10.71
CA ILE A 214 3.19 -9.75 -12.15
C ILE A 214 3.73 -8.58 -12.99
N GLU A 215 3.44 -7.34 -12.60
CA GLU A 215 3.91 -6.14 -13.28
C GLU A 215 5.44 -6.04 -13.33
N THR A 216 6.13 -6.55 -12.31
CA THR A 216 7.60 -6.51 -12.21
C THR A 216 8.31 -7.61 -13.00
N GLN A 217 7.58 -8.58 -13.56
CA GLN A 217 8.14 -9.70 -14.32
C GLN A 217 7.82 -9.61 -15.83
N SER A 218 8.73 -10.12 -16.66
CA SER A 218 8.56 -10.07 -18.12
C SER A 218 7.50 -11.01 -18.67
N LYS A 219 7.23 -12.11 -17.96
CA LYS A 219 6.19 -13.09 -18.27
C LYS A 219 5.56 -13.52 -16.95
N TRP A 220 4.25 -13.74 -16.95
CA TRP A 220 3.48 -14.10 -15.74
C TRP A 220 4.01 -15.34 -14.98
N TRP A 221 4.70 -16.26 -15.68
CA TRP A 221 5.24 -17.49 -15.11
C TRP A 221 6.74 -17.44 -14.78
N LYS A 222 7.43 -16.32 -15.08
CA LYS A 222 8.88 -16.21 -14.91
C LYS A 222 9.22 -15.17 -13.84
N PRO A 223 9.38 -15.59 -12.58
CA PRO A 223 9.71 -14.71 -11.46
C PRO A 223 10.91 -13.79 -11.74
N ALA A 224 10.86 -12.59 -11.17
CA ALA A 224 11.93 -11.59 -11.28
C ALA A 224 12.61 -11.32 -9.91
N PRO A 225 13.27 -12.32 -9.30
CA PRO A 225 13.80 -12.20 -7.92
C PRO A 225 14.95 -11.19 -7.77
N ARG A 226 15.44 -10.63 -8.88
CA ARG A 226 16.47 -9.57 -8.91
C ARG A 226 15.88 -8.16 -8.82
N THR A 227 14.56 -8.03 -8.90
CA THR A 227 13.85 -6.75 -8.82
C THR A 227 13.27 -6.59 -7.42
N LEU A 228 13.50 -5.44 -6.79
CA LEU A 228 12.99 -5.18 -5.45
C LEU A 228 11.45 -5.16 -5.42
N GLY A 229 10.82 -4.44 -6.35
CA GLY A 229 9.36 -4.45 -6.52
C GLY A 229 8.72 -5.85 -6.65
N TRP A 230 9.44 -6.85 -7.18
CA TRP A 230 8.92 -8.23 -7.22
C TRP A 230 8.75 -8.80 -5.82
N TRP A 231 9.71 -8.55 -4.92
CA TRP A 231 9.63 -8.97 -3.52
C TRP A 231 8.58 -8.17 -2.74
N VAL A 232 8.41 -6.88 -3.04
CA VAL A 232 7.31 -6.08 -2.47
C VAL A 232 5.96 -6.73 -2.79
N GLY A 233 5.70 -7.00 -4.08
CA GLY A 233 4.47 -7.67 -4.52
C GLY A 233 4.32 -9.07 -3.93
N ALA A 234 5.39 -9.87 -3.88
CA ALA A 234 5.36 -11.23 -3.33
C ALA A 234 5.03 -11.25 -1.82
N TRP A 235 5.64 -10.38 -1.03
CA TRP A 235 5.35 -10.30 0.41
C TRP A 235 3.97 -9.72 0.70
N ASN A 236 3.50 -8.75 -0.10
CA ASN A 236 2.12 -8.25 -0.01
C ASN A 236 1.10 -9.32 -0.40
N LEU A 237 1.38 -10.16 -1.41
CA LEU A 237 0.57 -11.32 -1.76
C LEU A 237 0.48 -12.31 -0.60
N VAL A 238 1.62 -12.65 0.01
CA VAL A 238 1.68 -13.53 1.20
C VAL A 238 0.85 -12.90 2.33
N GLY A 239 1.07 -11.62 2.66
CA GLY A 239 0.27 -10.89 3.65
C GLY A 239 -1.23 -10.96 3.38
N GLY A 240 -1.65 -10.70 2.14
CA GLY A 240 -3.04 -10.79 1.71
C GLY A 240 -3.64 -12.18 1.90
N VAL A 241 -2.86 -13.25 1.64
CA VAL A 241 -3.30 -14.63 1.89
C VAL A 241 -3.54 -14.85 3.39
N GLY A 242 -2.67 -14.34 4.26
CA GLY A 242 -2.84 -14.47 5.72
C GLY A 242 -4.10 -13.78 6.21
N PHE A 243 -4.34 -12.55 5.74
CA PHE A 243 -5.53 -11.77 6.06
C PHE A 243 -6.81 -12.29 5.40
N THR A 244 -6.71 -13.13 4.37
CA THR A 244 -7.84 -13.87 3.81
C THR A 244 -8.13 -15.13 4.62
N LEU A 245 -7.10 -15.85 5.04
CA LEU A 245 -7.22 -17.10 5.80
C LEU A 245 -7.70 -16.87 7.23
N CYS A 246 -7.25 -15.80 7.88
CA CYS A 246 -7.70 -15.42 9.22
C CYS A 246 -9.24 -15.48 9.37
N PRO A 247 -10.01 -14.68 8.62
CA PRO A 247 -11.46 -14.69 8.71
C PRO A 247 -12.10 -15.94 8.11
N ALA A 248 -11.42 -16.63 7.17
CA ALA A 248 -11.91 -17.90 6.64
C ALA A 248 -11.95 -19.00 7.72
N PHE A 249 -10.98 -19.01 8.63
CA PHE A 249 -11.03 -19.88 9.82
C PHE A 249 -11.96 -19.32 10.91
N GLY A 250 -12.13 -18.00 10.98
CA GLY A 250 -12.93 -17.31 11.99
C GLY A 250 -14.41 -17.72 12.06
N TYR A 251 -14.97 -18.27 10.98
CA TYR A 251 -16.34 -18.81 10.98
C TYR A 251 -16.55 -20.00 11.91
N ASP A 252 -15.48 -20.75 12.22
CA ASP A 252 -15.53 -21.96 13.03
C ASP A 252 -15.01 -21.67 14.45
N SER A 253 -15.88 -21.78 15.45
CA SER A 253 -15.55 -21.49 16.86
C SER A 253 -14.69 -22.57 17.54
N ARG A 254 -14.34 -23.67 16.86
CA ARG A 254 -13.45 -24.68 17.41
C ARG A 254 -12.06 -24.10 17.66
N SER A 255 -11.41 -24.54 18.75
CA SER A 255 -10.12 -24.02 19.20
C SER A 255 -9.01 -24.08 18.14
N TRP A 256 -8.94 -25.16 17.36
CA TRP A 256 -7.95 -25.29 16.29
C TRP A 256 -8.15 -24.25 15.18
N ALA A 257 -9.40 -23.90 14.86
CA ALA A 257 -9.71 -22.92 13.83
C ALA A 257 -9.42 -21.50 14.32
N GLN A 258 -9.80 -21.17 15.55
CA GLN A 258 -9.46 -19.88 16.18
C GLN A 258 -7.94 -19.67 16.33
N TYR A 259 -7.20 -20.74 16.62
CA TYR A 259 -5.74 -20.73 16.60
C TYR A 259 -5.19 -20.42 15.20
N GLN A 260 -5.68 -21.09 14.16
CA GLN A 260 -5.26 -20.82 12.77
C GLN A 260 -5.66 -19.42 12.30
N ALA A 261 -6.81 -18.90 12.74
CA ALA A 261 -7.24 -17.55 12.44
C ALA A 261 -6.23 -16.51 12.98
N SER A 262 -5.91 -16.63 14.28
CA SER A 262 -4.97 -15.73 14.97
C SER A 262 -3.54 -15.87 14.45
N LEU A 263 -3.08 -17.10 14.20
CA LEU A 263 -1.78 -17.37 13.59
C LEU A 263 -1.68 -16.77 12.17
N SER A 264 -2.77 -16.84 11.39
CA SER A 264 -2.82 -16.28 10.03
C SER A 264 -2.68 -14.76 10.03
N THR A 265 -3.33 -14.09 10.98
CA THR A 265 -3.13 -12.66 11.23
C THR A 265 -1.67 -12.37 11.59
N PHE A 266 -1.06 -13.19 12.45
CA PHE A 266 0.31 -13.00 12.89
C PHE A 266 1.32 -13.04 11.74
N TRP A 267 1.41 -14.15 11.00
CA TRP A 267 2.39 -14.24 9.92
C TRP A 267 2.04 -13.30 8.74
N GLY A 268 0.74 -13.06 8.49
CA GLY A 268 0.29 -12.11 7.48
C GLY A 268 0.76 -10.68 7.77
N SER A 269 0.71 -10.27 9.04
CA SER A 269 1.16 -8.94 9.49
C SER A 269 2.66 -8.76 9.28
N TRP A 270 3.46 -9.78 9.59
CA TRP A 270 4.90 -9.77 9.32
C TRP A 270 5.22 -9.77 7.83
N ALA A 271 4.43 -10.45 7.00
CA ALA A 271 4.62 -10.40 5.55
C ALA A 271 4.36 -8.99 4.99
N PHE A 272 3.28 -8.32 5.39
CA PHE A 272 3.04 -6.92 5.03
C PHE A 272 4.13 -5.97 5.56
N MET A 273 4.66 -6.24 6.76
CA MET A 273 5.79 -5.49 7.32
C MET A 273 7.03 -5.58 6.41
N ILE A 274 7.38 -6.79 5.97
CA ILE A 274 8.52 -7.00 5.07
C ILE A 274 8.25 -6.29 3.74
N GLY A 275 7.08 -6.51 3.12
CA GLY A 275 6.72 -5.89 1.84
C GLY A 275 6.78 -4.36 1.88
N SER A 276 6.13 -3.75 2.88
CA SER A 276 6.13 -2.29 3.04
C SER A 276 7.50 -1.72 3.39
N THR A 277 8.33 -2.42 4.18
CA THR A 277 9.70 -1.97 4.48
C THR A 277 10.57 -1.99 3.22
N LEU A 278 10.42 -3.00 2.36
CA LEU A 278 11.12 -3.04 1.07
C LEU A 278 10.63 -1.92 0.14
N GLN A 279 9.32 -1.65 0.10
CA GLN A 279 8.76 -0.52 -0.64
C GLN A 279 9.27 0.81 -0.10
N TRP A 280 9.43 0.93 1.21
CA TRP A 280 9.97 2.11 1.85
C TRP A 280 11.43 2.32 1.50
N TYR A 281 12.23 1.26 1.52
CA TYR A 281 13.61 1.28 1.02
C TYR A 281 13.68 1.72 -0.46
N GLU A 282 12.82 1.16 -1.31
CA GLU A 282 12.72 1.53 -2.74
C GLU A 282 12.39 3.01 -2.93
N SER A 283 11.49 3.56 -2.11
CA SER A 283 11.10 4.98 -2.18
C SER A 283 12.24 5.95 -1.84
N LEU A 284 13.22 5.52 -1.03
CA LEU A 284 14.35 6.33 -0.60
C LEU A 284 15.51 6.32 -1.61
N GLU A 285 15.62 5.28 -2.44
CA GLU A 285 16.71 5.11 -3.42
C GLU A 285 16.41 5.78 -4.78
N LYS A 286 15.56 6.83 -4.79
CA LYS A 286 15.23 7.59 -6.02
C LYS A 286 16.41 8.41 -6.59
N TYR A 287 17.44 8.66 -5.79
CA TYR A 287 18.66 9.35 -6.21
C TYR A 287 19.87 8.44 -5.95
N PRO A 288 20.20 7.48 -6.84
CA PRO A 288 21.48 6.81 -6.75
C PRO A 288 22.57 7.87 -6.88
N VAL A 289 23.35 8.07 -5.82
CA VAL A 289 24.61 8.83 -5.91
C VAL A 289 25.50 7.99 -6.82
N ALA A 290 25.61 8.39 -8.09
CA ALA A 290 26.59 7.82 -8.98
C ALA A 290 27.97 8.12 -8.37
N VAL A 291 28.60 7.09 -7.79
CA VAL A 291 30.03 7.16 -7.52
C VAL A 291 30.68 6.97 -8.88
N ASP A 292 31.10 8.07 -9.49
CA ASP A 292 32.01 8.02 -10.64
C ASP A 292 33.23 7.23 -10.19
N SER A 293 33.31 5.96 -10.61
CA SER A 293 34.52 5.17 -10.49
C SER A 293 35.55 5.76 -11.44
N THR A 294 36.24 6.78 -10.95
CA THR A 294 37.46 7.33 -11.55
C THR A 294 38.63 6.52 -11.03
N THR A 295 38.89 5.38 -11.67
CA THR A 295 40.21 4.75 -11.79
C THR A 295 40.23 3.82 -12.97
#